data_AF-R6FRQ5-F1
#
_entry.id   AF-R6FRQ5-F1
#
_cell.length_a   1.000
_cell.length_b   1.000
_cell.length_c   1.000
_cell.angle_alpha   90.00
_cell.angle_beta   90.00
_cell.angle_gamma   90.00
#
_symmetry.space_group_name_H-M   'P 1'
#
loop_
_entity.id
_entity.type
_entity.pdbx_description
1 polymer ?
#
loop_
_entity_poly.entity_id
_entity_poly.type
_entity_poly.pdbx_seq_one_letter_code
_entity_poly.pdbx_strand_id
1 'polypeptide(L)'
;MAKEFKNKMRDLMKRAWMLVKVYGFSMADAMKQAWLVLKLKAALKNGIVKFMYAKLNGEVRTAWGTLKEGLIPETKGTERKKNESLVTYYDNEKQAYRSFKVANLIKIG
;
A
#
# COMPACT_ATOMS: atom_id res chain seq x y z
N MET A 1 2.99 24.70 -3.85
CA MET A 1 2.08 23.97 -2.93
C MET A 1 0.76 23.53 -3.56
N ALA A 2 0.00 24.41 -4.25
CA ALA A 2 -1.32 24.05 -4.80
C ALA A 2 -1.30 22.91 -5.87
N LYS A 3 -0.27 22.86 -6.74
CA LYS A 3 -0.14 21.81 -7.77
C LYS A 3 0.10 20.41 -7.19
N GLU A 4 0.92 20.31 -6.14
CA GLU A 4 1.20 19.05 -5.42
C GLU A 4 -0.06 18.47 -4.77
N PHE A 5 -0.87 19.34 -4.14
CA PHE A 5 -2.13 18.92 -3.54
C PHE A 5 -3.12 18.42 -4.59
N LYS A 6 -3.24 19.13 -5.72
CA LYS A 6 -4.11 18.73 -6.84
C LYS A 6 -3.69 17.37 -7.42
N ASN A 7 -2.40 17.12 -7.56
CA ASN A 7 -1.86 15.84 -8.04
C ASN A 7 -2.16 14.70 -7.05
N LYS A 8 -1.93 14.92 -5.75
CA LYS A 8 -2.26 13.94 -4.70
C LYS A 8 -3.75 13.59 -4.69
N MET A 9 -4.62 14.59 -4.80
CA MET A 9 -6.07 14.36 -4.85
C MET A 9 -6.48 13.59 -6.11
N ARG A 10 -5.88 13.90 -7.27
CA ARG A 10 -6.12 13.15 -8.51
C ARG A 10 -5.74 11.67 -8.35
N ASP A 11 -4.60 11.38 -7.74
CA ASP A 11 -4.14 10.00 -7.53
C ASP A 11 -4.97 9.26 -6.48
N LEU A 12 -5.41 9.96 -5.43
CA LEU A 12 -6.36 9.42 -4.46
C LEU A 12 -7.67 9.02 -5.15
N MET A 13 -8.26 9.92 -5.94
CA MET A 13 -9.54 9.67 -6.60
C MET A 13 -9.44 8.52 -7.58
N LYS A 14 -8.34 8.41 -8.34
CA LYS A 14 -8.09 7.25 -9.22
C LYS A 14 -8.05 5.94 -8.42
N ARG A 15 -7.36 5.92 -7.27
CA ARG A 15 -7.28 4.73 -6.40
C ARG A 15 -8.62 4.37 -5.78
N ALA A 16 -9.36 5.36 -5.29
CA ALA A 16 -10.69 5.17 -4.73
C ALA A 16 -11.63 4.62 -5.81
N TRP A 17 -11.60 5.15 -7.02
CA TRP A 17 -12.42 4.66 -8.12
C TRP A 17 -12.10 3.21 -8.51
N MET A 18 -10.82 2.82 -8.49
CA MET A 18 -10.42 1.43 -8.68
C MET A 18 -10.99 0.51 -7.58
N LEU A 19 -11.00 0.97 -6.31
CA LEU A 19 -11.61 0.22 -5.21
C LEU A 19 -13.11 0.03 -5.39
N VAL A 20 -13.82 1.08 -5.84
CA VAL A 20 -15.25 0.99 -6.17
C VAL A 20 -15.48 -0.03 -7.29
N LYS A 21 -14.76 0.08 -8.41
CA LYS A 21 -14.97 -0.79 -9.58
C LYS A 21 -14.59 -2.25 -9.36
N VAL A 22 -13.50 -2.52 -8.64
CA VAL A 22 -12.92 -3.87 -8.53
C VAL A 22 -13.42 -4.61 -7.29
N TYR A 23 -13.66 -3.88 -6.19
CA TYR A 23 -13.96 -4.47 -4.89
C TYR A 23 -15.38 -4.12 -4.40
N GLY A 24 -16.15 -3.31 -5.14
CA GLY A 24 -17.53 -2.98 -4.77
C GLY A 24 -17.65 -2.06 -3.57
N PHE A 25 -16.60 -1.30 -3.24
CA PHE A 25 -16.62 -0.38 -2.10
C PHE A 25 -17.57 0.80 -2.38
N SER A 26 -18.20 1.34 -1.34
CA SER A 26 -18.81 2.67 -1.42
C SER A 26 -17.72 3.71 -1.73
N MET A 27 -18.06 4.82 -2.37
CA MET A 27 -17.07 5.88 -2.65
C MET A 27 -16.43 6.40 -1.35
N ALA A 28 -17.22 6.55 -0.28
CA ALA A 28 -16.73 7.03 0.99
C ALA A 28 -15.70 6.08 1.62
N ASP A 29 -15.97 4.77 1.61
CA ASP A 29 -15.05 3.78 2.16
C ASP A 29 -13.83 3.59 1.26
N ALA A 30 -14.01 3.65 -0.06
CA ALA A 30 -12.92 3.65 -1.03
C ALA A 30 -11.97 4.83 -0.83
N MET A 31 -12.47 6.03 -0.52
CA MET A 31 -11.64 7.20 -0.21
C MET A 31 -10.86 7.01 1.08
N LYS A 32 -11.50 6.54 2.16
CA LYS A 32 -10.83 6.25 3.44
C LYS A 32 -9.70 5.23 3.24
N GLN A 33 -10.00 4.15 2.51
CA GLN A 33 -9.04 3.09 2.22
C GLN A 33 -7.88 3.57 1.35
N ALA A 34 -8.18 4.33 0.28
CA ALA A 34 -7.14 4.93 -0.56
C ALA A 34 -6.22 5.85 0.24
N TRP A 35 -6.77 6.64 1.18
CA TRP A 35 -5.99 7.52 2.03
C TRP A 35 -5.08 6.75 2.99
N LEU A 36 -5.60 5.66 3.58
CA LEU A 36 -4.81 4.77 4.43
C LEU A 36 -3.65 4.14 3.65
N VAL A 37 -3.89 3.68 2.43
CA VAL A 37 -2.85 3.11 1.56
C VAL A 37 -1.79 4.16 1.20
N LEU A 38 -2.18 5.42 0.93
CA LEU A 38 -1.21 6.50 0.68
C LEU A 38 -0.34 6.77 1.90
N LYS A 39 -0.93 6.82 3.10
CA LYS A 39 -0.18 6.96 4.36
C LYS A 39 0.82 5.82 4.54
N LEU A 40 0.40 4.57 4.32
CA LEU A 40 1.30 3.42 4.42
C LEU A 40 2.46 3.51 3.43
N LYS A 41 2.18 3.84 2.16
CA LYS A 41 3.23 3.97 1.14
C LYS A 41 4.24 5.07 1.46
N ALA A 42 3.78 6.19 2.01
CA ALA A 42 4.66 7.25 2.47
C ALA A 42 5.52 6.79 3.66
N ALA A 43 4.92 6.11 4.64
CA ALA A 43 5.62 5.62 5.81
C ALA A 43 6.68 4.55 5.45
N LEU A 44 6.34 3.60 4.57
CA LEU A 44 7.28 2.56 4.11
C LEU A 44 8.52 3.14 3.42
N LYS A 45 8.38 4.24 2.67
CA LYS A 45 9.52 4.91 2.04
C LYS A 45 10.44 5.58 3.05
N ASN A 46 9.88 6.03 4.18
CA ASN A 46 10.64 6.75 5.21
C ASN A 46 11.35 5.80 6.18
N GLY A 47 10.84 4.58 6.38
CA GLY A 47 11.43 3.60 7.28
C GLY A 47 10.64 2.31 7.43
N ILE A 48 10.92 1.59 8.52
CA ILE A 48 10.24 0.35 8.88
C ILE A 48 8.93 0.70 9.58
N VAL A 49 7.83 0.12 9.11
CA VAL A 49 6.48 0.40 9.58
C VAL A 49 5.77 -0.90 9.94
N LYS A 50 5.12 -0.91 11.10
CA LYS A 50 4.20 -1.97 11.50
C LYS A 50 2.84 -1.72 10.88
N PHE A 51 2.25 -2.72 10.25
CA PHE A 51 0.87 -2.63 9.74
C PHE A 51 0.18 -3.99 9.74
N MET A 52 -1.14 -3.96 9.65
CA MET A 52 -2.00 -5.14 9.69
C MET A 52 -2.87 -5.20 8.44
N TYR A 53 -3.00 -6.39 7.86
CA TYR A 53 -3.85 -6.63 6.69
C TYR A 53 -4.51 -8.01 6.75
N ALA A 54 -5.70 -8.13 6.15
CA ALA A 54 -6.41 -9.40 6.03
C ALA A 54 -5.84 -10.25 4.88
N LYS A 55 -5.58 -11.52 5.14
CA LYS A 55 -5.32 -12.52 4.10
C LYS A 55 -6.64 -13.00 3.48
N LEU A 56 -6.54 -13.67 2.33
CA LEU A 56 -7.70 -14.25 1.64
C LEU A 56 -8.36 -15.38 2.45
N ASN A 57 -7.61 -16.05 3.33
CA ASN A 57 -8.14 -17.06 4.25
C ASN A 57 -8.79 -16.45 5.51
N GLY A 58 -8.97 -15.12 5.58
CA GLY A 58 -9.60 -14.43 6.70
C GLY A 58 -8.66 -14.08 7.86
N GLU A 59 -7.43 -14.60 7.88
CA GLU A 59 -6.48 -14.29 8.94
C GLU A 59 -5.95 -12.86 8.85
N VAL A 60 -5.86 -12.18 9.99
CA VAL A 60 -5.17 -10.89 10.08
C VAL A 60 -3.67 -11.14 10.26
N ARG A 61 -2.86 -10.61 9.34
CA ARG A 61 -1.40 -10.63 9.44
C ARG A 61 -0.90 -9.27 9.89
N THR A 62 -0.09 -9.29 10.93
CA THR A 62 0.80 -8.18 11.30
C THR A 62 2.12 -8.34 10.54
N ALA A 63 2.63 -7.26 9.96
CA ALA A 63 3.90 -7.24 9.25
C ALA A 63 4.71 -6.00 9.61
N TRP A 64 6.03 -6.15 9.63
CA TRP A 64 6.99 -5.05 9.70
C TRP A 64 7.67 -4.90 8.35
N GLY A 65 7.26 -3.86 7.62
CA GLY A 65 7.71 -3.66 6.25
C GLY A 65 8.50 -2.39 6.06
N THR A 66 9.35 -2.37 5.03
CA THR A 66 10.07 -1.19 4.55
C THR A 66 10.11 -1.15 3.02
N LEU A 67 10.23 0.06 2.48
CA LEU A 67 10.60 0.35 1.10
C LEU A 67 11.71 1.42 1.05
N LYS A 68 12.38 1.67 2.18
CA LYS A 68 13.47 2.64 2.26
C LYS A 68 14.70 2.09 1.53
N GLU A 69 15.21 2.89 0.60
CA GLU A 69 16.47 2.63 -0.10
C GLU A 69 17.60 2.50 0.93
N GLY A 70 18.40 1.43 0.84
CA GLY A 70 19.44 1.07 1.82
C GLY A 70 19.03 0.08 2.91
N LEU A 71 17.73 -0.16 3.13
CA LEU A 71 17.23 -1.22 4.04
C LEU A 71 16.65 -2.43 3.28
N ILE A 72 16.60 -2.34 1.96
CA ILE A 72 16.11 -3.41 1.08
C ILE A 72 17.28 -3.99 0.29
N PRO A 73 17.32 -5.32 0.06
CA PRO A 73 18.35 -5.93 -0.76
C PRO A 73 18.26 -5.46 -2.21
N GLU A 74 19.39 -5.45 -2.93
CA GLU A 74 19.41 -5.09 -4.35
C GLU A 74 18.57 -6.07 -5.17
N THR A 75 17.52 -5.56 -5.81
CA THR A 75 16.70 -6.37 -6.71
C THR A 75 17.18 -6.23 -8.15
N LYS A 76 17.57 -7.35 -8.77
CA LYS A 76 17.77 -7.45 -10.22
C LYS A 76 16.40 -7.51 -10.91
N GLY A 77 15.96 -6.40 -11.49
CA GLY A 77 14.76 -6.35 -12.33
C GLY A 77 13.70 -5.36 -11.87
N THR A 78 13.83 -4.10 -12.29
CA THR A 78 12.84 -3.03 -12.10
C THR A 78 11.80 -2.94 -13.23
N GLU A 79 11.73 -3.93 -14.13
CA GLU A 79 10.90 -3.89 -15.34
C GLU A 79 9.43 -4.33 -15.16
N ARG A 80 9.05 -4.84 -13.97
CA ARG A 80 7.65 -5.24 -13.76
C ARG A 80 6.75 -4.03 -13.53
N LYS A 81 5.75 -3.88 -14.41
CA LYS A 81 4.69 -2.87 -14.30
C LYS A 81 4.05 -2.92 -12.90
N LYS A 82 4.08 -1.79 -12.19
CA LYS A 82 3.52 -1.68 -10.83
C LYS A 82 2.01 -1.95 -10.88
N ASN A 83 1.56 -2.99 -10.18
CA ASN A 83 0.14 -3.27 -10.04
C ASN A 83 -0.46 -2.32 -8.99
N GLU A 84 -1.38 -1.45 -9.41
CA GLU A 84 -1.98 -0.44 -8.53
C GLU A 84 -2.87 -1.03 -7.44
N SER A 85 -3.38 -2.25 -7.65
CA SER A 85 -4.23 -2.99 -6.71
C SER A 85 -3.44 -3.69 -5.60
N LEU A 86 -2.11 -3.70 -5.70
CA LEU A 86 -1.23 -4.32 -4.71
C LEU A 86 -0.36 -3.27 -4.00
N VAL A 87 -0.07 -3.56 -2.73
CA VAL A 87 1.01 -2.92 -1.98
C VAL A 87 2.12 -3.95 -1.83
N THR A 88 3.25 -3.67 -2.47
CA THR A 88 4.49 -4.45 -2.29
C THR A 88 5.32 -3.81 -1.20
N TYR A 89 5.91 -4.62 -0.33
CA TYR A 89 6.81 -4.20 0.74
C TYR A 89 7.89 -5.26 0.94
N TYR A 90 9.04 -4.86 1.48
CA TYR A 90 10.03 -5.80 1.98
C TYR A 90 9.72 -6.12 3.44
N ASP A 91 9.48 -7.38 3.75
CA ASP A 91 9.19 -7.86 5.11
C ASP A 91 10.52 -8.09 5.84
N ASN A 92 10.80 -7.29 6.86
CA ASN A 92 12.06 -7.38 7.62
C ASN A 92 12.14 -8.66 8.47
N GLU A 93 11.01 -9.18 8.95
CA GLU A 93 10.99 -10.39 9.78
C GLU A 93 11.18 -11.65 8.95
N LYS A 94 10.68 -11.63 7.71
CA LYS A 94 10.79 -12.75 6.76
C LYS A 94 11.91 -12.58 5.75
N GLN A 95 12.61 -11.44 5.78
CA GLN A 95 13.67 -11.05 4.86
C GLN A 95 13.30 -11.26 3.38
N ALA A 96 12.04 -11.02 3.02
CA ALA A 96 11.51 -11.31 1.70
C ALA A 96 10.52 -10.25 1.21
N TYR A 97 10.46 -10.04 -0.10
CA TYR A 97 9.42 -9.20 -0.70
C TYR A 97 8.07 -9.89 -0.60
N ARG A 98 7.08 -9.15 -0.07
CA ARG A 98 5.70 -9.58 0.02
C ARG A 98 4.78 -8.54 -0.60
N SER A 99 3.58 -8.98 -0.95
CA SER A 99 2.53 -8.07 -1.39
C SER A 99 1.17 -8.48 -0.84
N PHE A 100 0.27 -7.50 -0.77
CA PHE A 100 -1.11 -7.71 -0.39
C PHE A 100 -2.03 -6.75 -1.16
N LYS A 101 -3.32 -7.09 -1.23
CA LYS A 101 -4.32 -6.25 -1.91
C LYS A 101 -4.54 -4.96 -1.12
N VAL A 102 -4.61 -3.83 -1.82
CA VAL A 102 -4.89 -2.51 -1.21
C VAL A 102 -6.20 -2.49 -0.41
N ALA A 103 -7.19 -3.28 -0.83
CA ALA A 103 -8.48 -3.40 -0.17
C ALA A 103 -8.39 -4.10 1.20
N ASN A 104 -7.33 -4.86 1.45
CA ASN A 104 -7.19 -5.67 2.65
C ASN A 104 -6.40 -4.98 3.76
N LEU A 105 -5.94 -3.74 3.56
CA LEU A 105 -5.26 -2.98 4.60
C LEU A 105 -6.25 -2.68 5.73
N ILE A 106 -5.89 -3.03 6.97
CA ILE A 106 -6.75 -2.82 8.14
C ILE A 106 -6.26 -1.61 8.92
N LYS A 107 -4.98 -1.62 9.32
CA LYS A 107 -4.44 -0.59 10.20
C LYS A 107 -2.94 -0.41 9.97
N ILE A 108 -2.48 0.81 10.18
CA ILE A 108 -1.06 1.16 10.29
C ILE A 108 -0.80 1.38 11.77
N GLY A 109 0.23 0.73 12.29
CA GLY A 109 0.65 0.80 13.69
C GLY A 109 1.45 2.04 14.02
#